data_AF-A0A396CT83-F1
#
_entry.id   AF-A0A396CT83-F1
#
_cell.length_a   1.000
_cell.length_b   1.000
_cell.length_c   1.000
_cell.angle_alpha   90.00
_cell.angle_beta   90.00
_cell.angle_gamma   90.00
#
_symmetry.space_group_name_H-M   'P 1'
#
loop_
_entity.id
_entity.type
_entity.pdbx_description
1 polymer ?
#
loop_
_entity_poly.entity_id
_entity_poly.type
_entity_poly.pdbx_seq_one_letter_code
_entity_poly.pdbx_strand_id
1 'polypeptide(L)' 'MSHLNSEPRGALGFVTPARSFSAMLGEDAAALLDAYGVGDVPLGDLDLTSGLIEGHAQRGAMPHWPSLEE' A
#
# COMPACT_ATOMS: atom_id res chain seq x y z
N MET A 1 10.07 1.86 29.22
CA MET A 1 9.72 1.73 27.78
C MET A 1 9.19 0.33 27.57
N SER A 2 7.88 0.18 27.37
CA SER A 2 7.23 -1.11 27.37
C SER A 2 7.34 -1.71 25.96
N HIS A 3 8.08 -2.81 25.83
CA HIS A 3 8.17 -3.69 24.66
C HIS A 3 6.89 -4.55 24.49
N LEU A 4 5.72 -4.04 24.89
CA LEU A 4 4.56 -4.86 25.27
C LEU A 4 3.79 -5.49 24.09
N ASN A 5 4.37 -5.54 22.88
CA ASN A 5 3.78 -6.25 21.74
C ASN A 5 4.79 -6.76 20.69
N SER A 6 6.06 -7.01 21.05
CA SER A 6 7.07 -7.46 20.10
C SER A 6 7.47 -8.92 20.31
N GLU A 7 6.51 -9.84 20.11
CA GLU A 7 6.86 -11.13 19.51
C GLU A 7 7.39 -10.84 18.08
N PRO A 8 8.42 -11.54 17.57
CA PRO A 8 8.80 -11.42 16.16
C PRO A 8 7.54 -11.65 15.32
N ARG A 9 7.18 -10.75 14.41
CA ARG A 9 6.08 -10.97 13.46
C ARG A 9 6.49 -12.10 12.52
N GLY A 10 6.33 -13.34 12.98
CA GLY A 10 6.56 -14.54 12.22
C GLY A 10 5.71 -14.52 10.95
N ALA A 11 6.30 -15.02 9.86
CA ALA A 11 5.72 -15.23 8.53
C ALA A 11 5.44 -14.01 7.61
N LEU A 12 5.36 -12.76 8.11
CA LEU A 12 5.08 -11.58 7.26
C LEU A 12 6.20 -10.54 7.16
N GLY A 13 7.39 -10.81 7.73
CA GLY A 13 8.55 -9.94 7.56
C GLY A 13 8.84 -9.70 6.08
N PHE A 14 8.94 -8.43 5.68
CA PHE A 14 9.22 -7.98 4.30
C PHE A 14 8.12 -8.22 3.25
N VAL A 15 6.94 -8.71 3.65
CA VAL A 15 5.77 -8.83 2.75
C VAL A 15 5.15 -7.44 2.56
N THR A 16 4.75 -7.10 1.33
CA THR A 16 4.08 -5.82 1.07
C THR A 16 2.75 -5.76 1.83
N PRO A 17 2.27 -4.57 2.23
CA PRO A 17 0.98 -4.43 2.89
C PRO A 17 -0.16 -5.08 2.09
N ALA A 18 -0.20 -4.88 0.77
CA ALA A 18 -1.20 -5.50 -0.11
C ALA A 18 -1.17 -7.04 -0.07
N ARG A 19 0.02 -7.64 -0.06
CA ARG A 19 0.18 -9.10 0.05
C ARG A 19 -0.19 -9.64 1.42
N SER A 20 0.12 -8.90 2.48
CA SER A 20 -0.31 -9.26 3.84
C SER A 20 -1.83 -9.18 3.94
N PHE A 21 -2.44 -8.15 3.37
CA PHE A 21 -3.89 -7.97 3.33
C PHE A 21 -4.59 -9.08 2.55
N SER A 22 -4.04 -9.43 1.37
CA SER A 22 -4.50 -10.55 0.56
C SER A 22 -4.42 -11.88 1.31
N ALA A 23 -3.32 -12.14 2.03
CA ALA A 23 -3.16 -13.34 2.84
C ALA A 23 -4.15 -13.40 4.03
N MET A 24 -4.59 -12.25 4.55
CA MET A 24 -5.49 -12.16 5.70
C MET A 24 -6.98 -12.25 5.32
N LEU A 25 -7.37 -11.71 4.15
CA LEU A 25 -8.78 -11.51 3.79
C LEU A 25 -9.21 -12.21 2.48
N GLY A 26 -8.27 -12.82 1.74
CA GLY A 26 -8.58 -13.57 0.52
C GLY A 26 -9.29 -12.71 -0.54
N GLU A 27 -10.43 -13.20 -1.04
CA GLU A 27 -11.20 -12.56 -2.10
C GLU A 27 -11.70 -11.15 -1.74
N ASP A 28 -12.00 -10.88 -0.46
CA ASP A 28 -12.40 -9.55 -0.02
C ASP A 28 -11.26 -8.54 -0.16
N ALA A 29 -10.02 -8.97 0.10
CA ALA A 29 -8.86 -8.14 -0.18
C ALA A 29 -8.66 -7.93 -1.68
N ALA A 30 -8.90 -8.94 -2.52
CA ALA A 30 -8.80 -8.78 -3.97
C ALA A 30 -9.79 -7.72 -4.50
N ALA A 31 -11.06 -7.79 -4.07
CA ALA A 31 -12.08 -6.82 -4.44
C ALA A 31 -11.74 -5.40 -3.97
N LEU A 32 -11.21 -5.24 -2.75
CA LEU A 32 -10.80 -3.94 -2.24
C LEU A 32 -9.58 -3.39 -2.99
N LEU A 33 -8.53 -4.20 -3.16
CA LEU A 33 -7.31 -3.75 -3.82
C LEU A 33 -7.57 -3.34 -5.27
N ASP A 34 -8.44 -4.07 -5.99
CA ASP A 34 -8.90 -3.70 -7.33
C ASP A 34 -9.65 -2.36 -7.34
N ALA A 35 -10.60 -2.17 -6.41
CA ALA A 35 -11.34 -0.91 -6.29
C ALA A 35 -10.45 0.31 -6.01
N TYR A 36 -9.33 0.11 -5.30
CA TYR A 36 -8.33 1.15 -5.03
C TYR A 36 -7.22 1.23 -6.11
N GLY A 37 -7.24 0.37 -7.12
CA GLY A 37 -6.19 0.29 -8.15
C GLY A 37 -4.81 -0.09 -7.60
N VAL A 38 -4.76 -0.85 -6.51
CA VAL A 38 -3.52 -1.29 -5.85
C VAL A 38 -3.16 -2.70 -6.30
N GLY A 39 -1.97 -2.87 -6.84
CA GLY A 39 -1.46 -4.16 -7.28
C GLY A 39 0.06 -4.19 -7.38
N ASP A 40 0.62 -5.39 -7.48
CA ASP A 40 2.05 -5.55 -7.76
C ASP A 40 2.34 -5.16 -9.22
N VAL A 41 3.35 -4.34 -9.43
CA VAL A 41 3.84 -3.94 -10.76
C VAL A 41 5.22 -4.57 -10.97
N PRO A 42 5.44 -5.35 -12.05
CA PRO A 42 6.77 -5.85 -12.39
C PRO A 42 7.75 -4.70 -12.58
N LEU A 43 9.01 -4.90 -12.17
CA LEU A 43 10.03 -3.85 -12.27
C LEU A 43 10.23 -3.34 -13.71
N GLY A 44 10.10 -4.22 -14.71
CA GLY A 44 10.21 -3.85 -16.13
C GLY A 44 9.06 -2.99 -16.66
N ASP A 45 7.93 -2.99 -15.96
CA ASP A 45 6.71 -2.24 -16.33
C ASP A 45 6.56 -0.96 -15.50
N LEU A 46 7.51 -0.69 -14.60
CA LEU A 46 7.49 0.50 -13.77
C LEU A 46 7.93 1.72 -14.60
N ASP A 47 7.04 2.71 -14.72
CA ASP A 47 7.37 3.99 -15.34
C ASP A 47 8.28 4.79 -14.41
N LEU A 48 9.59 4.77 -14.71
CA LEU A 48 10.62 5.53 -13.99
C LEU A 48 10.88 6.91 -14.60
N THR A 49 10.07 7.35 -15.57
CA THR A 49 10.22 8.66 -16.19
C THR A 49 9.63 9.77 -15.32
N SER A 50 10.03 11.03 -15.55
CA SER A 50 9.43 12.17 -14.86
C SER A 50 7.95 12.37 -15.18
N GLY A 51 7.48 11.82 -16.31
CA GLY A 51 6.09 11.89 -16.76
C GLY A 51 5.10 11.27 -15.76
N LEU A 52 5.52 10.25 -14.99
CA LEU A 52 4.72 9.67 -13.92
C LEU A 52 4.33 10.72 -12.85
N ILE A 53 5.31 11.53 -12.43
CA ILE A 53 5.16 12.56 -11.39
C ILE A 53 4.33 13.73 -11.92
N GLU A 54 4.61 14.17 -13.14
CA GLU A 54 3.88 15.26 -13.81
C GLU A 54 2.40 14.89 -14.01
N GLY A 55 2.12 13.64 -14.42
CA GLY A 55 0.77 13.12 -14.53
C GLY A 55 0.05 12.97 -13.19
N HIS A 56 0.77 12.67 -12.10
CA HIS A 56 0.18 12.62 -10.75
C HIS A 56 -0.35 14.00 -10.32
N ALA A 57 0.42 15.07 -10.52
CA ALA A 57 0.00 16.43 -10.19
C ALA A 57 -1.29 16.86 -10.92
N GLN A 58 -1.52 16.33 -12.14
CA GLN A 58 -2.68 16.64 -12.97
C GLN A 58 -3.94 15.85 -12.59
N ARG A 59 -3.80 14.67 -11.96
CA ARG A 59 -4.92 13.82 -11.52
C ARG A 59 -5.58 14.28 -10.21
N GLY A 60 -5.08 15.36 -9.63
CA GLY A 60 -5.51 15.88 -8.34
C GLY A 60 -4.77 15.22 -7.18
N ALA A 61 -4.50 15.98 -6.12
CA ALA A 61 -3.88 15.46 -4.91
C ALA A 61 -4.77 14.36 -4.30
N MET A 62 -4.14 13.34 -3.69
CA MET A 62 -4.89 12.44 -2.81
C MET A 62 -5.69 13.26 -1.78
N PRO A 63 -6.87 12.79 -1.35
CA PRO A 63 -7.59 13.44 -0.27
C PRO A 63 -6.63 13.66 0.90
N HIS A 64 -6.52 14.91 1.37
CA HIS A 64 -5.76 15.17 2.58
C HIS A 64 -6.38 14.28 3.67
N TRP A 65 -5.57 13.39 4.24
CA TRP A 65 -6.00 12.74 5.47
C TRP A 65 -6.07 13.86 6.50
N PRO A 66 -7.19 14.04 7.22
CA PRO A 66 -7.19 14.99 8.31
C PRO A 66 -6.04 14.59 9.22
N SER A 67 -5.12 15.52 9.47
CA SER A 67 -4.13 15.33 10.52
C SER A 67 -4.92 14.91 11.76
N LEU A 68 -4.58 13.76 12.33
CA LEU A 68 -5.02 13.41 13.66
C LEU A 68 -4.26 14.35 14.62
N GLU A 69 -4.67 15.62 14.64
CA GLU A 69 -4.28 16.55 15.69
C GLU A 69 -5.14 16.19 16.90
N GLU A 70 -4.48 15.63 17.92
CA GLU A 70 -4.96 15.66 19.30
C GLU A 70 -4.77 17.04 19.91
#